data_AF-A0A182SNN0-F1
#
_entry.id   AF-A0A182SNN0-F1
#
_cell.length_a   1.000
_cell.length_b   1.000
_cell.length_c   1.000
_cell.angle_alpha   90.00
_cell.angle_beta   90.00
_cell.angle_gamma   90.00
#
_symmetry.space_group_name_H-M   'P 1'
#
loop_
_entity.id
_entity.type
_entity.pdbx_description
1 polymer ?
#
loop_
_entity_poly.entity_id
_entity_poly.type
_entity_poly.pdbx_seq_one_letter_code
_entity_poly.pdbx_strand_id
1 'polypeptide(L)'
;KFKELVEKGTKLVLEQVVTTIASVADTTEKDFVVYYDRLMPSLKYIIQNGNTDELKLLRGKTIECVSLIGLAVGAEKFMSDASDVMDMLLKTHTEGDLPDDDPQTSYLISAWARICKILGKQFEQFLPLVMGPVMRTASMKPEVALLDNDEMQGVENDSNWQFVNLGEQQNFVIRTAGLEDKASACEMLVCYARELKDGFANYAEEVVRLMVPMLKFYFHDGVRTAAAESLPYLLDCAKIKGPKYLEGMWMYICPELLKAIDSEPEADVLAELLHSLARCIETLGAACLSNEAMEEVLKIIDKFMNQHFEKEEKRAQARKEEDYDDGVEEQLAEEDDADIYLLSRISDIIHSLFVTYKDAFLPSFQRVVPHFVKLLQATNPWADRQWGLCIFDDLIGKFRGCVGTGF
;
A
#
# COMPACT_ATOMS: atom_id res chain seq x y z
N LYS A 1 -6.52 37.00 20.92
CA LYS A 1 -7.10 35.66 21.19
C LYS A 1 -6.08 34.53 21.06
N PHE A 2 -5.38 34.35 19.92
CA PHE A 2 -4.33 33.31 19.80
C PHE A 2 -3.09 33.53 20.67
N LYS A 3 -2.56 34.76 20.78
CA LYS A 3 -1.51 35.08 21.78
C LYS A 3 -1.91 34.72 23.21
N GLU A 4 -3.18 34.94 23.56
CA GLU A 4 -3.75 34.59 24.87
C GLU A 4 -3.86 33.08 25.10
N LEU A 5 -4.08 32.29 24.04
CA LEU A 5 -4.12 30.82 24.10
C LEU A 5 -2.73 30.24 24.36
N VAL A 6 -1.68 30.85 23.79
CA VAL A 6 -0.28 30.48 24.00
C VAL A 6 0.18 30.90 25.40
N GLU A 7 -0.04 32.17 25.77
CA GLU A 7 0.40 32.72 27.06
C GLU A 7 -0.28 32.08 28.28
N LYS A 8 -1.50 31.53 28.13
CA LYS A 8 -2.25 30.86 29.21
C LYS A 8 -2.12 29.32 29.21
N GLY A 9 -1.31 28.73 28.33
CA GLY A 9 -1.16 27.27 28.23
C GLY A 9 -2.39 26.52 27.68
N THR A 10 -3.36 27.22 27.10
CA THR A 10 -4.61 26.64 26.55
C THR A 10 -4.42 26.04 25.16
N LYS A 11 -3.28 26.30 24.49
CA LYS A 11 -2.86 25.66 23.24
C LYS A 11 -2.85 24.13 23.35
N LEU A 12 -2.17 23.58 24.35
CA LEU A 12 -2.03 22.12 24.53
C LEU A 12 -3.38 21.43 24.68
N VAL A 13 -4.30 22.05 25.43
CA VAL A 13 -5.68 21.56 25.57
C VAL A 13 -6.39 21.57 24.23
N LEU A 14 -6.26 22.66 23.46
CA LEU A 14 -6.91 22.78 22.15
C LEU A 14 -6.36 21.75 21.14
N GLU A 15 -5.06 21.49 21.14
CA GLU A 15 -4.43 20.46 20.30
C GLU A 15 -5.05 19.08 20.57
N GLN A 16 -5.25 18.72 21.83
CA GLN A 16 -5.85 17.44 22.19
C GLN A 16 -7.35 17.41 21.88
N VAL A 17 -8.08 18.50 22.14
CA VAL A 17 -9.52 18.60 21.83
C VAL A 17 -9.78 18.39 20.34
N VAL A 18 -8.98 18.97 19.46
CA VAL A 18 -9.11 18.82 18.01
C VAL A 18 -8.85 17.37 17.58
N THR A 19 -7.79 16.74 18.11
CA THR A 19 -7.52 15.31 17.85
C THR A 19 -8.68 14.42 18.35
N THR A 20 -9.21 14.68 19.55
CA THR A 20 -10.35 13.92 20.07
C THR A 20 -11.61 14.08 19.20
N ILE A 21 -11.89 15.29 18.71
CA ILE A 21 -13.00 15.51 17.78
C ILE A 21 -12.79 14.69 16.51
N ALA A 22 -11.56 14.67 15.97
CA ALA A 22 -11.23 13.91 14.78
C ALA A 22 -11.49 12.41 14.98
N SER A 23 -11.03 11.83 16.10
CA SER A 23 -11.28 10.42 16.44
C SER A 23 -12.76 10.11 16.63
N VAL A 24 -13.53 11.00 17.26
CA VAL A 24 -14.99 10.82 17.39
C VAL A 24 -15.68 10.86 16.03
N ALA A 25 -15.28 11.78 15.15
CA ALA A 25 -15.84 11.87 13.80
C ALA A 25 -15.55 10.61 12.98
N ASP A 26 -14.30 10.14 13.02
CA ASP A 26 -13.87 8.93 12.32
C ASP A 26 -14.62 7.68 12.82
N THR A 27 -14.86 7.57 14.13
CA THR A 27 -15.58 6.43 14.74
C THR A 27 -17.10 6.48 14.49
N THR A 28 -17.69 7.67 14.44
CA THR A 28 -19.16 7.84 14.30
C THR A 28 -19.62 7.97 12.85
N GLU A 29 -18.68 8.16 11.92
CA GLU A 29 -18.91 8.23 10.47
C GLU A 29 -20.11 9.16 10.13
N LYS A 30 -21.13 8.61 9.46
CA LYS A 30 -22.29 9.35 8.94
C LYS A 30 -23.09 10.03 10.05
N ASP A 31 -23.07 9.49 11.28
CA ASP A 31 -23.80 10.07 12.41
C ASP A 31 -23.19 11.39 12.88
N PHE A 32 -21.94 11.68 12.51
CA PHE A 32 -21.27 12.94 12.83
C PHE A 32 -21.87 14.16 12.11
N VAL A 33 -22.66 13.94 11.04
CA VAL A 33 -23.20 15.00 10.17
C VAL A 33 -23.96 16.09 10.95
N VAL A 34 -24.61 15.73 12.06
CA VAL A 34 -25.39 16.66 12.90
C VAL A 34 -24.52 17.71 13.61
N TYR A 35 -23.22 17.45 13.76
CA TYR A 35 -22.27 18.36 14.41
C TYR A 35 -21.46 19.20 13.40
N TYR A 36 -21.51 18.86 12.12
CA TYR A 36 -20.67 19.45 11.07
C TYR A 36 -20.76 20.97 11.03
N ASP A 37 -21.98 21.52 10.90
CA ASP A 37 -22.21 22.96 10.72
C ASP A 37 -21.78 23.78 11.95
N ARG A 38 -21.72 23.15 13.12
CA ARG A 38 -21.27 23.80 14.36
C ARG A 38 -19.75 23.84 14.48
N LEU A 39 -19.06 22.79 14.01
CA LEU A 39 -17.63 22.63 14.21
C LEU A 39 -16.80 23.17 13.06
N MET A 40 -17.22 22.93 11.81
CA MET A 40 -16.42 23.24 10.61
C MET A 40 -15.98 24.72 10.55
N PRO A 41 -16.83 25.73 10.81
CA PRO A 41 -16.41 27.14 10.77
C PRO A 41 -15.27 27.47 11.76
N SER A 42 -15.30 26.85 12.94
CA SER A 42 -14.29 27.08 13.98
C SER A 42 -12.95 26.44 13.60
N LEU A 43 -12.99 25.25 13.00
CA LEU A 43 -11.80 24.56 12.52
C LEU A 43 -11.17 25.29 11.33
N LYS A 44 -11.96 25.74 10.35
CA LYS A 44 -11.48 26.60 9.24
C LYS A 44 -10.79 27.86 9.78
N TYR A 45 -11.36 28.50 10.80
CA TYR A 45 -10.75 29.67 11.43
C TYR A 45 -9.37 29.37 12.06
N ILE A 46 -9.21 28.22 12.72
CA ILE A 46 -7.91 27.82 13.28
C ILE A 46 -6.88 27.61 12.16
N ILE A 47 -7.25 26.96 11.05
CA ILE A 47 -6.35 26.75 9.90
C ILE A 47 -5.89 28.08 9.29
N GLN A 48 -6.81 29.03 9.11
CA GLN A 48 -6.51 30.33 8.52
C GLN A 48 -5.59 31.21 9.38
N ASN A 49 -5.69 31.09 10.70
CA ASN A 49 -5.02 32.01 11.64
C ASN A 49 -3.85 31.38 12.40
N GLY A 50 -3.69 30.05 12.35
CA GLY A 50 -2.64 29.31 13.04
C GLY A 50 -1.27 29.32 12.35
N ASN A 51 -0.94 30.37 11.60
CA ASN A 51 0.23 30.39 10.69
C ASN A 51 1.57 30.75 11.38
N THR A 52 1.62 30.81 12.71
CA THR A 52 2.84 31.09 13.46
C THR A 52 3.59 29.81 13.80
N ASP A 53 4.92 29.85 13.93
CA ASP A 53 5.75 28.68 14.27
C ASP A 53 5.26 27.93 15.52
N GLU A 54 4.84 28.67 16.54
CA GLU A 54 4.29 28.10 17.78
C GLU A 54 2.97 27.34 17.61
N LEU A 55 2.23 27.57 16.51
CA LEU A 55 0.90 26.98 16.28
C LEU A 55 0.91 25.93 15.15
N LYS A 56 2.08 25.63 14.55
CA LYS A 56 2.19 24.69 13.43
C LYS A 56 1.57 23.33 13.74
N LEU A 57 1.85 22.77 14.93
CA LEU A 57 1.31 21.48 15.35
C LEU A 57 -0.22 21.51 15.51
N LEU A 58 -0.76 22.52 16.21
CA LEU A 58 -2.20 22.74 16.32
C LEU A 58 -2.87 22.83 14.95
N ARG A 59 -2.24 23.58 14.04
CA ARG A 59 -2.72 23.75 12.67
C ARG A 59 -2.74 22.42 11.92
N GLY A 60 -1.65 21.64 11.96
CA GLY A 60 -1.57 20.30 11.38
C GLY A 60 -2.67 19.37 11.89
N LYS A 61 -2.84 19.29 13.22
CA LYS A 61 -3.93 18.50 13.85
C LYS A 61 -5.32 18.97 13.43
N THR A 62 -5.51 20.27 13.22
CA THR A 62 -6.78 20.83 12.74
C THR A 62 -7.05 20.48 11.29
N ILE A 63 -6.02 20.51 10.44
CA ILE A 63 -6.10 20.06 9.05
C ILE A 63 -6.52 18.59 8.99
N GLU A 64 -5.89 17.74 9.80
CA GLU A 64 -6.29 16.35 9.95
C GLU A 64 -7.75 16.21 10.41
N CYS A 65 -8.15 16.92 11.46
CA CYS A 65 -9.52 16.89 11.98
C CYS A 65 -10.55 17.27 10.91
N VAL A 66 -10.32 18.35 10.15
CA VAL A 66 -11.21 18.76 9.05
C VAL A 66 -11.32 17.68 7.98
N SER A 67 -10.20 17.08 7.58
CA SER A 67 -10.17 16.04 6.56
C SER A 67 -10.89 14.75 7.01
N LEU A 68 -10.77 14.35 8.28
CA LEU A 68 -11.47 13.20 8.86
C LEU A 68 -12.96 13.46 9.03
N ILE A 69 -13.35 14.66 9.49
CA ILE A 69 -14.77 15.06 9.50
C ILE A 69 -15.35 15.00 8.10
N GLY A 70 -14.63 15.53 7.10
CA GLY A 70 -15.05 15.47 5.70
C GLY A 70 -15.26 14.04 5.20
N LEU A 71 -14.38 13.12 5.60
CA LEU A 71 -14.48 11.70 5.24
C LEU A 71 -15.70 11.04 5.89
N ALA A 72 -15.92 11.31 7.18
CA ALA A 72 -17.03 10.78 7.97
C ALA A 72 -18.40 11.22 7.42
N VAL A 73 -18.56 12.51 7.10
CA VAL A 73 -19.85 13.04 6.60
C VAL A 73 -20.07 12.81 5.10
N GLY A 74 -19.01 12.47 4.37
CA GLY A 74 -19.05 12.19 2.94
C GLY A 74 -19.11 13.41 2.03
N ALA A 75 -19.01 13.14 0.72
CA ALA A 75 -18.86 14.14 -0.33
C ALA A 75 -20.00 15.16 -0.38
N GLU A 76 -21.26 14.71 -0.26
CA GLU A 76 -22.43 15.59 -0.38
C GLU A 76 -22.40 16.75 0.62
N LYS A 77 -21.93 16.50 1.84
CA LYS A 77 -21.85 17.52 2.90
C LYS A 77 -20.56 18.32 2.84
N PHE A 78 -19.42 17.66 2.59
CA PHE A 78 -18.12 18.32 2.63
C PHE A 78 -17.84 19.20 1.40
N MET A 79 -18.45 18.93 0.25
CA MET A 79 -18.15 19.58 -1.03
C MET A 79 -18.34 21.11 -1.00
N SER A 80 -19.25 21.64 -0.18
CA SER A 80 -19.43 23.09 -0.02
C SER A 80 -18.22 23.78 0.62
N ASP A 81 -17.45 23.06 1.44
CA ASP A 81 -16.25 23.58 2.10
C ASP A 81 -14.96 23.06 1.47
N ALA A 82 -15.03 22.04 0.62
CA ALA A 82 -13.84 21.36 0.10
C ALA A 82 -12.91 22.30 -0.68
N SER A 83 -13.46 23.18 -1.53
CA SER A 83 -12.67 24.18 -2.25
C SER A 83 -12.01 25.19 -1.30
N ASP A 84 -12.76 25.73 -0.35
CA ASP A 84 -12.21 26.63 0.68
C ASP A 84 -11.08 25.95 1.45
N VAL A 85 -11.28 24.69 1.86
CA VAL A 85 -10.30 23.91 2.61
C VAL A 85 -9.06 23.69 1.76
N MET A 86 -9.20 23.22 0.52
CA MET A 86 -8.08 23.03 -0.39
C MET A 86 -7.29 24.32 -0.61
N ASP A 87 -7.96 25.45 -0.85
CA ASP A 87 -7.30 26.75 -1.01
C ASP A 87 -6.50 27.15 0.24
N MET A 88 -7.03 26.86 1.45
CA MET A 88 -6.31 27.10 2.70
C MET A 88 -5.08 26.20 2.85
N LEU A 89 -5.18 24.92 2.46
CA LEU A 89 -4.05 23.99 2.51
C LEU A 89 -2.97 24.39 1.51
N LEU A 90 -3.36 24.73 0.28
CA LEU A 90 -2.47 25.09 -0.82
C LEU A 90 -1.73 26.39 -0.56
N LYS A 91 -2.39 27.43 -0.02
CA LYS A 91 -1.72 28.68 0.39
C LYS A 91 -0.54 28.44 1.31
N THR A 92 -0.68 27.51 2.26
CA THR A 92 0.42 27.11 3.16
C THR A 92 1.65 26.68 2.38
N HIS A 93 1.44 25.91 1.32
CA HIS A 93 2.50 25.28 0.56
C HIS A 93 3.13 26.22 -0.48
N THR A 94 2.35 27.14 -1.07
CA THR A 94 2.86 28.10 -2.06
C THR A 94 3.47 29.37 -1.46
N GLU A 95 3.04 29.79 -0.26
CA GLU A 95 3.51 31.03 0.38
C GLU A 95 4.66 30.80 1.38
N GLY A 96 4.85 29.56 1.83
CA GLY A 96 6.05 29.15 2.57
C GLY A 96 6.76 28.07 1.78
N ASP A 97 8.01 28.31 1.38
CA ASP A 97 8.97 27.21 1.19
C ASP A 97 9.08 26.50 2.56
N LEU A 98 8.13 25.61 2.85
CA LEU A 98 8.16 24.79 4.05
C LEU A 98 9.47 24.00 3.96
N PRO A 99 10.34 24.08 4.98
CA PRO A 99 11.54 23.25 5.02
C PRO A 99 11.16 21.79 4.81
N ASP A 100 12.07 21.00 4.23
CA ASP A 100 11.86 19.57 3.97
C ASP A 100 11.44 18.78 5.23
N ASP A 101 11.75 19.31 6.42
CA ASP A 101 11.48 18.74 7.75
C ASP A 101 10.37 19.49 8.52
N ASP A 102 9.47 20.22 7.82
CA ASP A 102 8.37 20.92 8.51
C ASP A 102 7.36 19.91 9.10
N PRO A 103 7.05 19.99 10.41
CA PRO A 103 6.13 19.06 11.07
C PRO A 103 4.69 19.04 10.51
N GLN A 104 4.30 20.01 9.68
CA GLN A 104 2.98 20.04 9.04
C GLN A 104 2.91 19.20 7.75
N THR A 105 4.05 18.82 7.17
CA THR A 105 4.08 18.15 5.86
C THR A 105 3.29 16.86 5.87
N SER A 106 3.47 16.02 6.89
CA SER A 106 2.73 14.76 7.06
C SER A 106 1.23 14.98 7.18
N TYR A 107 0.78 15.97 7.97
CA TYR A 107 -0.63 16.30 8.11
C TYR A 107 -1.25 16.80 6.79
N LEU A 108 -0.51 17.60 6.00
CA LEU A 108 -0.97 18.12 4.71
C LEU A 108 -1.12 17.00 3.69
N ILE A 109 -0.11 16.14 3.58
CA ILE A 109 -0.11 14.96 2.71
C ILE A 109 -1.34 14.12 3.05
N SER A 110 -1.46 13.60 4.28
CA SER A 110 -2.59 12.75 4.68
C SER A 110 -3.96 13.41 4.47
N ALA A 111 -4.08 14.71 4.69
CA ALA A 111 -5.33 15.44 4.43
C ALA A 111 -5.68 15.50 2.94
N TRP A 112 -4.72 15.71 2.04
CA TRP A 112 -4.97 15.69 0.60
C TRP A 112 -5.44 14.31 0.11
N ALA A 113 -4.89 13.20 0.61
CA ALA A 113 -5.39 11.87 0.28
C ALA A 113 -6.85 11.68 0.70
N ARG A 114 -7.20 12.07 1.94
CA ARG A 114 -8.59 11.98 2.43
C ARG A 114 -9.52 12.86 1.58
N ILE A 115 -9.11 14.08 1.24
CA ILE A 115 -9.90 14.97 0.38
C ILE A 115 -10.04 14.41 -1.04
N CYS A 116 -9.01 13.79 -1.60
CA CYS A 116 -9.08 13.11 -2.89
C CYS A 116 -10.10 11.97 -2.86
N LYS A 117 -10.09 11.13 -1.82
CA LYS A 117 -11.08 10.07 -1.62
C LYS A 117 -12.51 10.61 -1.50
N ILE A 118 -12.69 11.77 -0.88
CA ILE A 118 -14.01 12.40 -0.75
C ILE A 118 -14.49 12.98 -2.09
N LEU A 119 -13.63 13.70 -2.81
CA LEU A 119 -14.00 14.41 -4.04
C LEU A 119 -13.97 13.54 -5.30
N GLY A 120 -13.26 12.42 -5.27
CA GLY A 120 -12.98 11.59 -6.43
C GLY A 120 -12.44 12.42 -7.60
N LYS A 121 -13.03 12.27 -8.79
CA LYS A 121 -12.59 12.97 -10.01
C LYS A 121 -12.53 14.51 -9.89
N GLN A 122 -13.32 15.13 -9.01
CA GLN A 122 -13.27 16.60 -8.85
C GLN A 122 -11.95 17.08 -8.23
N PHE A 123 -11.16 16.18 -7.63
CA PHE A 123 -9.84 16.50 -7.09
C PHE A 123 -8.78 16.71 -8.19
N GLU A 124 -9.03 16.27 -9.42
CA GLU A 124 -8.06 16.35 -10.53
C GLU A 124 -7.48 17.76 -10.74
N GLN A 125 -8.30 18.80 -10.55
CA GLN A 125 -7.88 20.21 -10.66
C GLN A 125 -6.76 20.62 -9.68
N PHE A 126 -6.60 19.89 -8.57
CA PHE A 126 -5.58 20.16 -7.55
C PHE A 126 -4.28 19.38 -7.77
N LEU A 127 -4.27 18.36 -8.64
CA LEU A 127 -3.09 17.54 -8.94
C LEU A 127 -1.83 18.35 -9.26
N PRO A 128 -1.88 19.41 -10.09
CA PRO A 128 -0.68 20.19 -10.41
C PRO A 128 0.01 20.81 -9.20
N LEU A 129 -0.73 21.03 -8.11
CA LEU A 129 -0.23 21.65 -6.89
C LEU A 129 0.24 20.62 -5.85
N VAL A 130 -0.42 19.46 -5.78
CA VAL A 130 -0.12 18.43 -4.77
C VAL A 130 0.89 17.39 -5.25
N MET A 131 1.04 17.19 -6.56
CA MET A 131 1.93 16.14 -7.10
C MET A 131 3.41 16.42 -6.82
N GLY A 132 3.88 17.65 -7.05
CA GLY A 132 5.29 18.00 -6.82
C GLY A 132 5.76 17.68 -5.39
N PRO A 133 5.03 18.14 -4.35
CA PRO A 133 5.38 17.84 -2.95
C PRO A 133 5.36 16.35 -2.63
N VAL A 134 4.30 15.64 -3.03
CA VAL A 134 4.17 14.20 -2.79
C VAL A 134 5.30 13.41 -3.46
N MET A 135 5.62 13.74 -4.71
CA MET A 135 6.72 13.10 -5.44
C MET A 135 8.08 13.36 -4.79
N ARG A 136 8.31 14.55 -4.22
CA ARG A 136 9.55 14.85 -3.48
C ARG A 136 9.69 13.98 -2.24
N THR A 137 8.66 13.93 -1.38
CA THR A 137 8.67 13.11 -0.16
C THR A 137 8.80 11.62 -0.51
N ALA A 138 8.04 11.12 -1.49
CA ALA A 138 8.13 9.74 -1.94
C ALA A 138 9.49 9.40 -2.59
N SER A 139 10.22 10.39 -3.12
CA SER A 139 11.57 10.22 -3.69
C SER A 139 12.70 10.40 -2.68
N MET A 140 12.40 10.69 -1.41
CA MET A 140 13.40 10.83 -0.36
C MET A 140 14.32 9.60 -0.32
N LYS A 141 15.63 9.85 -0.27
CA LYS A 141 16.64 8.81 -0.10
C LYS A 141 17.05 8.77 1.36
N PRO A 142 16.97 7.61 2.03
CA PRO A 142 17.45 7.50 3.40
C PRO A 142 18.96 7.72 3.44
N GLU A 143 19.42 8.29 4.54
CA GLU A 143 20.84 8.38 4.85
C GLU A 143 21.29 7.02 5.41
N VAL A 144 22.33 6.45 4.79
CA VAL A 144 22.86 5.13 5.13
C VAL A 144 24.36 5.19 5.31
N ALA A 145 24.84 4.60 6.40
CA ALA A 145 26.25 4.52 6.73
C ALA A 145 26.63 3.10 7.14
N LEU A 146 27.86 2.70 6.80
CA LEU A 146 28.51 1.52 7.34
C LEU A 146 29.48 1.98 8.41
N LEU A 147 29.27 1.54 9.64
CA LEU A 147 30.08 1.92 10.79
C LEU A 147 30.72 0.69 11.42
N ASP A 148 31.98 0.81 11.82
CA ASP A 148 32.64 -0.20 12.65
C ASP A 148 32.12 -0.10 14.10
N ASN A 149 32.30 -1.14 14.92
CA ASN A 149 31.83 -1.17 16.32
C ASN A 149 32.30 0.04 17.16
N ASP A 150 33.51 0.54 16.90
CA ASP A 150 34.07 1.70 17.62
C ASP A 150 33.42 3.02 17.21
N GLU A 151 32.85 3.10 16.00
CA GLU A 151 32.19 4.29 15.45
C GLU A 151 30.70 4.39 15.82
N MET A 152 30.13 3.32 16.41
CA MET A 152 28.75 3.30 16.91
C MET A 152 28.56 4.17 18.17
N GLN A 153 29.64 4.45 18.91
CA GLN A 153 29.62 5.23 20.15
C GLN A 153 29.20 6.69 19.88
N GLY A 154 27.92 6.98 20.12
CA GLY A 154 27.33 8.32 19.97
C GLY A 154 26.11 8.36 19.05
N VAL A 155 26.01 7.44 18.08
CA VAL A 155 24.85 7.30 17.20
C VAL A 155 23.76 6.44 17.86
N GLU A 156 24.14 5.46 18.68
CA GLU A 156 23.22 4.56 19.42
C GLU A 156 22.18 5.29 20.31
N ASN A 157 22.48 6.52 20.73
CA ASN A 157 21.58 7.31 21.58
C ASN A 157 20.59 8.19 20.80
N ASP A 158 20.70 8.26 19.48
CA ASP A 158 19.77 9.00 18.63
C ASP A 158 18.66 8.07 18.13
N SER A 159 17.42 8.32 18.57
CA SER A 159 16.24 7.54 18.20
C SER A 159 15.91 7.59 16.71
N ASN A 160 16.53 8.49 15.94
CA ASN A 160 16.34 8.61 14.50
C ASN A 160 17.19 7.63 13.69
N TRP A 161 18.00 6.80 14.34
CA TRP A 161 18.84 5.81 13.68
C TRP A 161 18.49 4.39 14.12
N GLN A 162 18.41 3.47 13.15
CA GLN A 162 18.30 2.04 13.37
C GLN A 162 19.56 1.32 12.90
N PHE A 163 19.90 0.25 13.62
CA PHE A 163 21.13 -0.49 13.45
C PHE A 163 20.82 -1.94 13.04
N VAL A 164 21.47 -2.40 11.98
CA VAL A 164 21.46 -3.80 11.57
C VAL A 164 22.89 -4.30 11.64
N ASN A 165 23.15 -5.25 12.54
CA ASN A 165 24.48 -5.81 12.72
C ASN A 165 24.79 -6.80 11.57
N LEU A 166 25.86 -6.53 10.82
CA LEU A 166 26.34 -7.34 9.70
C LEU A 166 27.60 -8.11 10.13
N GLY A 167 27.49 -8.94 11.17
CA GLY A 167 28.54 -9.86 11.60
C GLY A 167 29.29 -9.42 12.86
N GLU A 168 30.61 -9.64 12.93
CA GLU A 168 31.37 -9.40 14.17
C GLU A 168 31.89 -7.95 14.32
N GLN A 169 32.03 -7.19 13.21
CA GLN A 169 32.73 -5.89 13.22
C GLN A 169 32.06 -4.76 12.44
N GLN A 170 31.01 -5.03 11.66
CA GLN A 170 30.38 -4.04 10.79
C GLN A 170 28.91 -3.88 11.12
N ASN A 171 28.47 -2.63 11.24
CA ASN A 171 27.08 -2.28 11.48
C ASN A 171 26.57 -1.41 10.34
N PHE A 172 25.38 -1.75 9.86
CA PHE A 172 24.64 -0.95 8.91
C PHE A 172 23.72 -0.01 9.69
N VAL A 173 23.84 1.29 9.47
CA VAL A 173 23.02 2.29 10.16
C VAL A 173 22.18 3.06 9.17
N ILE A 174 20.88 3.12 9.45
CA ILE A 174 19.88 3.77 8.62
C ILE A 174 19.22 4.87 9.42
N ARG A 175 19.16 6.07 8.84
CA ARG A 175 18.36 7.15 9.39
C ARG A 175 16.89 6.87 9.08
N THR A 176 16.10 6.58 10.11
CA THR A 176 14.67 6.26 9.99
C THR A 176 13.79 7.50 9.90
N ALA A 177 14.32 8.67 10.26
CA ALA A 177 13.62 9.94 10.09
C ALA A 177 13.18 10.13 8.62
N GLY A 178 11.87 10.33 8.43
CA GLY A 178 11.25 10.54 7.12
C GLY A 178 10.87 9.25 6.35
N LEU A 179 11.20 8.05 6.85
CA LEU A 179 10.75 6.80 6.21
C LEU A 179 9.22 6.63 6.27
N GLU A 180 8.61 6.98 7.39
CA GLU A 180 7.15 6.99 7.55
C GLU A 180 6.47 8.02 6.63
N ASP A 181 7.07 9.20 6.47
CA ASP A 181 6.58 10.22 5.55
C ASP A 181 6.70 9.76 4.09
N LYS A 182 7.79 9.06 3.76
CA LYS A 182 7.98 8.42 2.45
C LYS A 182 6.93 7.34 2.19
N ALA A 183 6.67 6.46 3.16
CA ALA A 183 5.62 5.43 3.06
C ALA A 183 4.25 6.07 2.84
N SER A 184 3.90 7.07 3.68
CA SER A 184 2.66 7.85 3.55
C SER A 184 2.53 8.52 2.18
N ALA A 185 3.63 9.09 1.65
CA ALA A 185 3.65 9.70 0.32
C ALA A 185 3.48 8.67 -0.81
N CYS A 186 4.02 7.45 -0.65
CA CYS A 186 3.78 6.35 -1.59
C CYS A 186 2.31 5.91 -1.57
N GLU A 187 1.71 5.73 -0.39
CA GLU A 187 0.29 5.40 -0.24
C GLU A 187 -0.63 6.48 -0.85
N MET A 188 -0.23 7.74 -0.78
CA MET A 188 -0.96 8.83 -1.44
C MET A 188 -1.02 8.66 -2.95
N LEU A 189 0.10 8.26 -3.57
CA LEU A 189 0.17 8.03 -5.00
C LEU A 189 -0.70 6.85 -5.42
N VAL A 190 -0.78 5.81 -4.58
CA VAL A 190 -1.76 4.71 -4.73
C VAL A 190 -3.18 5.26 -4.70
N CYS A 191 -3.51 6.06 -3.69
CA CYS A 191 -4.83 6.68 -3.54
C CYS A 191 -5.21 7.53 -4.77
N TYR A 192 -4.31 8.41 -5.24
CA TYR A 192 -4.56 9.23 -6.42
C TYR A 192 -4.80 8.39 -7.68
N ALA A 193 -3.99 7.36 -7.92
CA ALA A 193 -4.20 6.46 -9.05
C ALA A 193 -5.55 5.73 -8.96
N ARG A 194 -5.89 5.19 -7.78
CA ARG A 194 -7.14 4.45 -7.54
C ARG A 194 -8.39 5.31 -7.71
N GLU A 195 -8.41 6.49 -7.10
CA GLU A 195 -9.62 7.33 -7.04
C GLU A 195 -9.83 8.15 -8.33
N LEU A 196 -8.76 8.58 -9.00
CA LEU A 196 -8.86 9.47 -10.17
C LEU A 196 -8.88 8.72 -11.50
N LYS A 197 -8.38 7.48 -11.55
CA LYS A 197 -8.35 6.64 -12.76
C LYS A 197 -7.74 7.41 -13.94
N ASP A 198 -8.45 7.51 -15.06
CA ASP A 198 -8.02 8.24 -16.26
C ASP A 198 -7.55 9.69 -15.97
N GLY A 199 -8.06 10.35 -14.93
CA GLY A 199 -7.62 11.69 -14.53
C GLY A 199 -6.16 11.74 -14.06
N PHE A 200 -5.60 10.60 -13.64
CA PHE A 200 -4.20 10.46 -13.23
C PHE A 200 -3.27 10.03 -14.38
N ALA A 201 -3.80 9.81 -15.59
CA ALA A 201 -3.04 9.25 -16.73
C ALA A 201 -1.81 10.06 -17.13
N ASN A 202 -1.79 11.37 -16.87
CA ASN A 202 -0.65 12.23 -17.19
C ASN A 202 0.53 12.07 -16.21
N TYR A 203 0.29 11.53 -15.01
CA TYR A 203 1.30 11.30 -13.98
C TYR A 203 1.74 9.83 -13.90
N ALA A 204 0.95 8.91 -14.46
CA ALA A 204 1.14 7.47 -14.31
C ALA A 204 2.56 6.97 -14.65
N GLU A 205 3.17 7.43 -15.74
CA GLU A 205 4.52 6.96 -16.13
C GLU A 205 5.62 7.49 -15.19
N GLU A 206 5.53 8.73 -14.73
CA GLU A 206 6.48 9.29 -13.77
C GLU A 206 6.39 8.55 -12.43
N VAL A 207 5.17 8.27 -11.97
CA VAL A 207 4.93 7.51 -10.74
C VAL A 207 5.42 6.07 -10.87
N VAL A 208 5.22 5.41 -12.02
CA VAL A 208 5.78 4.06 -12.25
C VAL A 208 7.30 4.05 -12.15
N ARG A 209 7.98 5.05 -12.73
CA ARG A 209 9.44 5.17 -12.64
C ARG A 209 9.92 5.34 -11.19
N LEU A 210 9.11 5.97 -10.35
CA LEU A 210 9.38 6.10 -8.92
C LEU A 210 9.11 4.79 -8.17
N MET A 211 7.96 4.15 -8.40
CA MET A 211 7.48 3.00 -7.63
C MET A 211 8.21 1.70 -7.93
N VAL A 212 8.62 1.44 -9.17
CA VAL A 212 9.27 0.16 -9.53
C VAL A 212 10.56 -0.09 -8.73
N PRO A 213 11.48 0.88 -8.57
CA PRO A 213 12.62 0.72 -7.66
C PRO A 213 12.22 0.50 -6.19
N MET A 214 11.07 1.03 -5.76
CA MET A 214 10.62 0.95 -4.36
C MET A 214 10.15 -0.45 -3.98
N LEU A 215 9.87 -1.35 -4.94
CA LEU A 215 9.59 -2.77 -4.69
C LEU A 215 10.73 -3.48 -3.94
N LYS A 216 11.97 -2.94 -4.03
CA LYS A 216 13.17 -3.48 -3.38
C LYS A 216 13.72 -2.54 -2.30
N PHE A 217 12.88 -1.65 -1.78
CA PHE A 217 13.24 -0.75 -0.70
C PHE A 217 13.11 -1.46 0.65
N TYR A 218 14.06 -2.33 0.96
CA TYR A 218 14.07 -3.18 2.16
C TYR A 218 14.21 -2.43 3.50
N PHE A 219 14.18 -1.09 3.49
CA PHE A 219 14.23 -0.28 4.70
C PHE A 219 12.84 -0.01 5.30
N HIS A 220 11.76 -0.26 4.56
CA HIS A 220 10.41 -0.02 5.04
C HIS A 220 9.37 -0.83 4.28
N ASP A 221 8.58 -1.62 4.99
CA ASP A 221 7.61 -2.56 4.41
C ASP A 221 6.47 -1.81 3.73
N GLY A 222 5.91 -0.78 4.40
CA GLY A 222 4.87 0.07 3.83
C GLY A 222 5.24 0.74 2.49
N VAL A 223 6.52 1.06 2.26
CA VAL A 223 6.97 1.60 0.96
C VAL A 223 6.88 0.53 -0.13
N ARG A 224 7.29 -0.71 0.17
CA ARG A 224 7.24 -1.84 -0.76
C ARG A 224 5.79 -2.26 -1.05
N THR A 225 4.96 -2.33 -0.02
CA THR A 225 3.52 -2.61 -0.11
C THR A 225 2.83 -1.56 -0.98
N ALA A 226 3.01 -0.26 -0.70
CA ALA A 226 2.43 0.81 -1.51
C ALA A 226 2.94 0.80 -2.96
N ALA A 227 4.23 0.50 -3.17
CA ALA A 227 4.78 0.36 -4.51
C ALA A 227 4.09 -0.77 -5.28
N ALA A 228 3.92 -1.95 -4.66
CA ALA A 228 3.23 -3.09 -5.25
C ALA A 228 1.76 -2.77 -5.54
N GLU A 229 1.02 -2.25 -4.57
CA GLU A 229 -0.41 -1.89 -4.70
C GLU A 229 -0.63 -0.87 -5.83
N SER A 230 0.31 0.05 -6.04
CA SER A 230 0.18 1.12 -7.05
C SER A 230 0.14 0.62 -8.50
N LEU A 231 0.88 -0.46 -8.82
CA LEU A 231 1.14 -0.89 -10.20
C LEU A 231 -0.13 -1.16 -11.02
N PRO A 232 -1.09 -1.97 -10.54
CA PRO A 232 -2.32 -2.22 -11.30
C PRO A 232 -3.15 -0.95 -11.51
N TYR A 233 -3.22 -0.06 -10.51
CA TYR A 233 -3.95 1.21 -10.66
C TYR A 233 -3.27 2.14 -11.66
N LEU A 234 -1.93 2.23 -11.64
CA LEU A 234 -1.17 3.04 -12.59
C LEU A 234 -1.32 2.54 -14.03
N LEU A 235 -1.33 1.22 -14.23
CA LEU A 235 -1.65 0.61 -15.52
C LEU A 235 -3.09 0.90 -15.93
N ASP A 236 -4.06 0.84 -15.02
CA ASP A 236 -5.46 1.18 -15.32
C ASP A 236 -5.60 2.65 -15.75
N CYS A 237 -4.98 3.59 -15.03
CA CYS A 237 -4.94 5.01 -15.37
C CYS A 237 -4.35 5.24 -16.78
N ALA A 238 -3.31 4.49 -17.13
CA ALA A 238 -2.61 4.63 -18.40
C ALA A 238 -3.39 4.04 -19.61
N LYS A 239 -4.50 3.32 -19.40
CA LYS A 239 -5.25 2.68 -20.49
C LYS A 239 -5.72 3.66 -21.55
N ILE A 240 -6.10 4.87 -21.15
CA ILE A 240 -6.55 5.93 -22.06
C ILE A 240 -5.45 6.41 -23.04
N LYS A 241 -4.17 6.16 -22.73
CA LYS A 241 -3.03 6.49 -23.61
C LYS A 241 -2.83 5.46 -24.74
N GLY A 242 -3.54 4.33 -24.69
CA GLY A 242 -3.54 3.30 -25.72
C GLY A 242 -2.58 2.14 -25.46
N PRO A 243 -2.72 1.03 -26.22
CA PRO A 243 -2.10 -0.25 -25.90
C PRO A 243 -0.57 -0.24 -25.96
N LYS A 244 0.04 0.50 -26.90
CA LYS A 244 1.51 0.59 -27.00
C LYS A 244 2.15 1.27 -25.79
N TYR A 245 1.45 2.24 -25.21
CA TYR A 245 1.93 2.95 -24.02
C TYR A 245 1.89 2.03 -22.80
N LEU A 246 0.79 1.29 -22.63
CA LEU A 246 0.66 0.25 -21.60
C LEU A 246 1.73 -0.83 -21.74
N GLU A 247 1.96 -1.32 -22.96
CA GLU A 247 2.97 -2.33 -23.25
C GLU A 247 4.37 -1.85 -22.81
N GLY A 248 4.74 -0.60 -23.14
CA GLY A 248 6.00 -0.01 -22.71
C GLY A 248 6.13 0.10 -21.18
N MET A 249 5.06 0.51 -20.48
CA MET A 249 5.05 0.54 -19.01
C MET A 249 5.19 -0.86 -18.41
N TRP A 250 4.45 -1.83 -18.95
CA TRP A 250 4.47 -3.19 -18.44
C TRP A 250 5.80 -3.90 -18.68
N MET A 251 6.44 -3.68 -19.83
CA MET A 251 7.79 -4.18 -20.09
C MET A 251 8.84 -3.69 -19.08
N TYR A 252 8.62 -2.51 -18.50
CA TYR A 252 9.46 -1.98 -17.43
C TYR A 252 9.10 -2.58 -16.05
N ILE A 253 7.80 -2.75 -15.77
CA ILE A 253 7.29 -3.23 -14.47
C ILE A 253 7.53 -4.74 -14.29
N CYS A 254 7.11 -5.56 -15.25
CA CYS A 254 6.99 -7.01 -15.10
C CYS A 254 8.29 -7.70 -14.63
N PRO A 255 9.47 -7.42 -15.23
CA PRO A 255 10.70 -8.09 -14.80
C PRO A 255 11.10 -7.73 -13.37
N GLU A 256 10.84 -6.51 -12.92
CA GLU A 256 11.21 -6.06 -11.58
C GLU A 256 10.21 -6.56 -10.52
N LEU A 257 8.92 -6.63 -10.86
CA LEU A 257 7.90 -7.24 -10.01
C LEU A 257 8.17 -8.73 -9.77
N LEU A 258 8.49 -9.50 -10.84
CA LEU A 258 8.82 -10.92 -10.70
C LEU A 258 10.07 -11.14 -9.85
N LYS A 259 11.11 -10.31 -10.00
CA LYS A 259 12.31 -10.37 -9.14
C LYS A 259 12.01 -10.00 -7.70
N ALA A 260 11.14 -9.02 -7.46
CA ALA A 260 10.74 -8.63 -6.11
C ALA A 260 10.03 -9.81 -5.42
N ILE A 261 9.06 -10.43 -6.09
CA ILE A 261 8.37 -11.64 -5.60
C ILE A 261 9.35 -12.76 -5.24
N ASP A 262 10.38 -12.99 -6.06
CA ASP A 262 11.34 -14.07 -5.80
C ASP A 262 12.25 -13.83 -4.58
N SER A 263 12.50 -12.56 -4.23
CA SER A 263 13.47 -12.18 -3.19
C SER A 263 12.87 -11.54 -1.94
N GLU A 264 11.55 -11.40 -1.88
CA GLU A 264 10.84 -10.76 -0.77
C GLU A 264 10.89 -11.61 0.52
N PRO A 265 11.48 -11.10 1.62
CA PRO A 265 11.55 -11.82 2.90
C PRO A 265 10.25 -11.77 3.71
N GLU A 266 9.46 -10.70 3.62
CA GLU A 266 8.30 -10.49 4.49
C GLU A 266 7.03 -11.06 3.86
N ALA A 267 6.34 -11.95 4.58
CA ALA A 267 5.19 -12.68 4.05
C ALA A 267 4.03 -11.76 3.64
N ASP A 268 3.77 -10.70 4.42
CA ASP A 268 2.69 -9.73 4.13
C ASP A 268 3.00 -8.90 2.89
N VAL A 269 4.25 -8.48 2.72
CA VAL A 269 4.70 -7.74 1.53
C VAL A 269 4.69 -8.67 0.30
N LEU A 270 5.12 -9.91 0.45
CA LEU A 270 5.07 -10.92 -0.60
C LEU A 270 3.63 -11.16 -1.06
N ALA A 271 2.69 -11.23 -0.12
CA ALA A 271 1.28 -11.40 -0.44
C ALA A 271 0.75 -10.25 -1.31
N GLU A 272 1.13 -9.01 -1.00
CA GLU A 272 0.76 -7.84 -1.82
C GLU A 272 1.44 -7.86 -3.20
N LEU A 273 2.70 -8.26 -3.29
CA LEU A 273 3.40 -8.41 -4.58
C LEU A 273 2.73 -9.45 -5.50
N LEU A 274 2.37 -10.61 -4.95
CA LEU A 274 1.64 -11.66 -5.67
C LEU A 274 0.25 -11.17 -6.10
N HIS A 275 -0.46 -10.47 -5.22
CA HIS A 275 -1.75 -9.87 -5.54
C HIS A 275 -1.64 -8.82 -6.66
N SER A 276 -0.65 -7.94 -6.58
CA SER A 276 -0.36 -6.93 -7.60
C SER A 276 -0.06 -7.56 -8.96
N LEU A 277 0.72 -8.65 -9.01
CA LEU A 277 0.97 -9.40 -10.25
C LEU A 277 -0.33 -9.95 -10.85
N ALA A 278 -1.17 -10.60 -10.05
CA ALA A 278 -2.47 -11.12 -10.48
C ALA A 278 -3.35 -10.00 -11.06
N ARG A 279 -3.48 -8.88 -10.32
CA ARG A 279 -4.21 -7.69 -10.75
C ARG A 279 -3.67 -7.08 -12.05
N CYS A 280 -2.34 -7.04 -12.23
CA CYS A 280 -1.71 -6.52 -13.45
C CYS A 280 -2.03 -7.40 -14.66
N ILE A 281 -1.95 -8.73 -14.50
CA ILE A 281 -2.30 -9.71 -15.55
C ILE A 281 -3.74 -9.49 -16.00
N GLU A 282 -4.69 -9.42 -15.06
CA GLU A 282 -6.11 -9.21 -15.36
C GLU A 282 -6.35 -7.84 -16.03
N THR A 283 -5.68 -6.79 -15.53
CA THR A 283 -5.84 -5.40 -16.01
C THR A 283 -5.37 -5.25 -17.47
N LEU A 284 -4.28 -5.92 -17.85
CA LEU A 284 -3.69 -5.85 -19.18
C LEU A 284 -4.31 -6.83 -20.18
N GLY A 285 -4.86 -7.94 -19.69
CA GLY A 285 -5.50 -8.94 -20.53
C GLY A 285 -4.52 -9.79 -21.35
N ALA A 286 -5.05 -10.45 -22.38
CA ALA A 286 -4.31 -11.47 -23.13
C ALA A 286 -3.07 -10.87 -23.80
N ALA A 287 -1.99 -11.66 -23.85
CA ALA A 287 -0.67 -11.28 -24.38
C ALA A 287 0.13 -10.28 -23.53
N CYS A 288 -0.24 -10.05 -22.27
CA CYS A 288 0.58 -9.25 -21.34
C CYS A 288 1.89 -9.95 -20.94
N LEU A 289 1.95 -11.28 -20.94
CA LEU A 289 3.16 -12.03 -20.59
C LEU A 289 3.82 -12.58 -21.86
N SER A 290 5.13 -12.36 -22.00
CA SER A 290 5.94 -13.11 -22.96
C SER A 290 6.07 -14.57 -22.51
N ASN A 291 6.58 -15.43 -23.39
CA ASN A 291 6.83 -16.83 -23.02
C ASN A 291 7.84 -16.95 -21.87
N GLU A 292 8.85 -16.09 -21.85
CA GLU A 292 9.85 -16.03 -20.78
C GLU A 292 9.22 -15.55 -19.46
N ALA A 293 8.38 -14.51 -19.50
CA ALA A 293 7.68 -14.04 -18.31
C ALA A 293 6.70 -15.09 -17.77
N MET A 294 5.97 -15.79 -18.65
CA MET A 294 5.10 -16.90 -18.26
C MET A 294 5.90 -18.02 -17.59
N GLU A 295 7.09 -18.35 -18.09
CA GLU A 295 7.97 -19.35 -17.48
C GLU A 295 8.38 -18.95 -16.04
N GLU A 296 8.77 -17.70 -15.83
CA GLU A 296 9.11 -17.20 -14.50
C GLU A 296 7.91 -17.21 -13.55
N VAL A 297 6.71 -16.87 -14.03
CA VAL A 297 5.47 -16.99 -13.23
C VAL A 297 5.21 -18.44 -12.81
N LEU A 298 5.39 -19.41 -13.71
CA LEU A 298 5.23 -20.83 -13.37
C LEU A 298 6.27 -21.30 -12.35
N LYS A 299 7.52 -20.83 -12.44
CA LYS A 299 8.56 -21.12 -11.44
C LYS A 299 8.23 -20.55 -10.07
N ILE A 300 7.70 -19.33 -10.01
CA ILE A 300 7.23 -18.71 -8.78
C ILE A 300 6.12 -19.55 -8.15
N ILE A 301 5.12 -19.97 -8.95
CA ILE A 301 4.04 -20.86 -8.47
C ILE A 301 4.62 -22.16 -7.93
N ASP A 302 5.50 -22.82 -8.69
CA ASP A 302 6.14 -24.08 -8.28
C ASP A 302 6.92 -23.93 -6.95
N LYS A 303 7.74 -22.88 -6.84
CA LYS A 303 8.51 -22.55 -5.63
C LYS A 303 7.59 -22.42 -4.41
N PHE A 304 6.58 -21.56 -4.48
CA PHE A 304 5.72 -21.29 -3.33
C PHE A 304 4.78 -22.46 -2.98
N MET A 305 4.33 -23.23 -3.98
CA MET A 305 3.59 -24.47 -3.71
C MET A 305 4.46 -25.51 -2.99
N ASN A 306 5.71 -25.70 -3.40
CA ASN A 306 6.63 -26.60 -2.71
C ASN A 306 6.93 -26.12 -1.29
N GLN A 307 7.19 -24.83 -1.10
CA GLN A 307 7.41 -24.24 0.22
C GLN A 307 6.20 -24.42 1.16
N HIS A 308 4.98 -24.23 0.67
CA HIS A 308 3.76 -24.47 1.44
C HIS A 308 3.72 -25.92 1.98
N PHE A 309 3.93 -26.91 1.12
CA PHE A 309 3.96 -28.32 1.54
C PHE A 309 5.11 -28.64 2.50
N GLU A 310 6.28 -28.06 2.30
CA GLU A 310 7.42 -28.23 3.22
C GLU A 310 7.12 -27.63 4.60
N LYS A 311 6.49 -26.46 4.65
CA LYS A 311 6.08 -25.83 5.91
C LYS A 311 4.99 -26.63 6.60
N GLU A 312 4.00 -27.14 5.87
CA GLU A 312 2.97 -28.05 6.41
C GLU A 312 3.61 -29.28 7.07
N GLU A 313 4.58 -29.91 6.41
CA GLU A 313 5.31 -31.05 6.97
C GLU A 313 6.09 -30.67 8.23
N LYS A 314 6.77 -29.52 8.23
CA LYS A 314 7.48 -28.99 9.42
C LYS A 314 6.52 -28.74 10.59
N ARG A 315 5.37 -28.08 10.35
CA ARG A 315 4.33 -27.85 11.36
C ARG A 315 3.80 -29.18 11.92
N ALA A 316 3.65 -30.21 11.07
CA ALA A 316 3.22 -31.54 11.51
C ALA A 316 4.31 -32.32 12.29
N GLN A 317 5.59 -32.03 12.04
CA GLN A 317 6.72 -32.58 12.80
C GLN A 317 6.87 -31.89 14.16
N ALA A 318 6.80 -30.55 14.21
CA ALA A 318 6.88 -29.76 15.44
C ALA A 318 5.84 -30.19 16.49
N ARG A 319 4.61 -30.52 16.06
CA ARG A 319 3.54 -31.05 16.93
C ARG A 319 3.83 -32.42 17.57
N LYS A 320 4.92 -33.08 17.18
CA LYS A 320 5.35 -34.38 17.71
C LYS A 320 6.57 -34.27 18.62
N GLU A 321 7.14 -33.08 18.77
CA GLU A 321 8.33 -32.83 19.58
C GLU A 321 7.97 -32.83 21.08
N GLU A 322 8.96 -33.09 21.93
CA GLU A 322 8.73 -33.25 23.38
C GLU A 322 8.40 -31.93 24.09
N ASP A 323 8.77 -30.80 23.49
CA ASP A 323 8.54 -29.43 23.93
C ASP A 323 7.27 -28.80 23.36
N TYR A 324 6.46 -29.57 22.62
CA TYR A 324 5.16 -29.11 22.16
C TYR A 324 4.24 -28.77 23.34
N ASP A 325 3.81 -27.51 23.40
CA ASP A 325 2.87 -26.98 24.37
C ASP A 325 1.86 -26.01 23.71
N ASP A 326 0.98 -25.41 24.51
CA ASP A 326 -0.05 -24.49 24.00
C ASP A 326 0.55 -23.23 23.33
N GLY A 327 1.73 -22.77 23.77
CA GLY A 327 2.40 -21.60 23.18
C GLY A 327 3.04 -21.91 21.84
N VAL A 328 3.57 -23.12 21.68
CA VAL A 328 4.04 -23.63 20.38
C VAL A 328 2.86 -23.78 19.41
N GLU A 329 1.72 -24.33 19.84
CA GLU A 329 0.55 -24.45 18.96
C GLU A 329 0.01 -23.10 18.49
N GLU A 330 0.01 -22.06 19.33
CA GLU A 330 -0.38 -20.70 18.95
C GLU A 330 0.52 -20.16 17.82
N GLN A 331 1.84 -20.31 17.95
CA GLN A 331 2.80 -19.91 16.90
C GLN A 331 2.60 -20.70 15.60
N LEU A 332 2.43 -22.03 15.69
CA LEU A 332 2.20 -22.87 14.52
C LEU A 332 0.88 -22.54 13.82
N ALA A 333 -0.13 -22.09 14.56
CA ALA A 333 -1.40 -21.63 14.00
C ALA A 333 -1.24 -20.29 13.26
N GLU A 334 -0.51 -19.32 13.83
CA GLU A 334 -0.18 -18.06 13.15
C GLU A 334 0.62 -18.29 11.86
N GLU A 335 1.60 -19.20 11.89
CA GLU A 335 2.35 -19.61 10.71
C GLU A 335 1.46 -20.28 9.64
N ASP A 336 0.49 -21.11 10.06
CA ASP A 336 -0.46 -21.75 9.15
C ASP A 336 -1.37 -20.71 8.49
N ASP A 337 -1.92 -19.77 9.26
CA ASP A 337 -2.77 -18.69 8.75
C ASP A 337 -2.04 -17.82 7.72
N ALA A 338 -0.78 -17.44 7.99
CA ALA A 338 0.05 -16.70 7.05
C ALA A 338 0.34 -17.50 5.76
N ASP A 339 0.60 -18.80 5.88
CA ASP A 339 0.88 -19.69 4.75
C ASP A 339 -0.37 -19.93 3.87
N ILE A 340 -1.54 -20.10 4.50
CA ILE A 340 -2.83 -20.17 3.79
C ILE A 340 -3.17 -18.84 3.11
N TYR A 341 -2.83 -17.71 3.72
CA TYR A 341 -3.00 -16.42 3.08
C TYR A 341 -2.14 -16.29 1.82
N LEU A 342 -0.88 -16.73 1.85
CA LEU A 342 -0.03 -16.81 0.66
C LEU A 342 -0.58 -17.77 -0.41
N LEU A 343 -1.10 -18.94 -0.01
CA LEU A 343 -1.76 -19.87 -0.92
C LEU A 343 -2.95 -19.21 -1.65
N SER A 344 -3.72 -18.37 -0.95
CA SER A 344 -4.80 -17.58 -1.58
C SER A 344 -4.27 -16.64 -2.67
N ARG A 345 -3.10 -16.03 -2.48
CA ARG A 345 -2.48 -15.13 -3.48
C ARG A 345 -1.98 -15.91 -4.70
N ILE A 346 -1.46 -17.12 -4.51
CA ILE A 346 -1.14 -18.03 -5.63
C ILE A 346 -2.41 -18.39 -6.39
N SER A 347 -3.52 -18.63 -5.69
CA SER A 347 -4.82 -18.85 -6.30
C SER A 347 -5.27 -17.66 -7.15
N ASP A 348 -5.09 -16.43 -6.67
CA ASP A 348 -5.42 -15.21 -7.43
C ASP A 348 -4.63 -15.11 -8.74
N ILE A 349 -3.36 -15.52 -8.76
CA ILE A 349 -2.53 -15.55 -9.98
C ILE A 349 -3.08 -16.57 -10.98
N ILE A 350 -3.38 -17.80 -10.53
CA ILE A 350 -3.96 -18.83 -11.39
C ILE A 350 -5.32 -18.39 -11.95
N HIS A 351 -6.18 -17.83 -11.09
CA HIS A 351 -7.45 -17.23 -11.50
C HIS A 351 -7.25 -16.22 -12.62
N SER A 352 -6.35 -15.26 -12.40
CA SER A 352 -6.04 -14.19 -13.36
C SER A 352 -5.51 -14.74 -14.69
N LEU A 353 -4.70 -15.78 -14.65
CA LEU A 353 -4.20 -16.48 -15.85
C LEU A 353 -5.35 -17.17 -16.60
N PHE A 354 -6.25 -17.86 -15.91
CA PHE A 354 -7.42 -18.49 -16.54
C PHE A 354 -8.40 -17.48 -17.12
N VAL A 355 -8.72 -16.41 -16.39
CA VAL A 355 -9.58 -15.31 -16.87
C VAL A 355 -9.01 -14.69 -18.14
N THR A 356 -7.69 -14.50 -18.16
CA THR A 356 -7.00 -13.75 -19.21
C THR A 356 -6.71 -14.58 -20.45
N TYR A 357 -6.14 -15.79 -20.28
CA TYR A 357 -5.66 -16.63 -21.38
C TYR A 357 -6.62 -17.76 -21.76
N LYS A 358 -7.58 -18.10 -20.88
CA LYS A 358 -8.57 -19.17 -21.10
C LYS A 358 -7.87 -20.47 -21.53
N ASP A 359 -8.37 -21.12 -22.59
CA ASP A 359 -7.85 -22.35 -23.17
C ASP A 359 -6.35 -22.29 -23.49
N ALA A 360 -5.81 -21.11 -23.81
CA ALA A 360 -4.40 -20.94 -24.13
C ALA A 360 -3.47 -21.13 -22.92
N PHE A 361 -4.00 -21.06 -21.69
CA PHE A 361 -3.22 -21.33 -20.47
C PHE A 361 -3.07 -22.83 -20.18
N LEU A 362 -3.92 -23.70 -20.73
CA LEU A 362 -3.93 -25.13 -20.40
C LEU A 362 -2.56 -25.83 -20.52
N PRO A 363 -1.75 -25.62 -21.57
CA PRO A 363 -0.44 -26.26 -21.67
C PRO A 363 0.51 -25.84 -20.54
N SER A 364 0.47 -24.57 -20.14
CA SER A 364 1.23 -24.04 -19.01
C SER A 364 0.71 -24.60 -17.69
N PHE A 365 -0.61 -24.61 -17.50
CA PHE A 365 -1.27 -25.13 -16.30
C PHE A 365 -0.97 -26.61 -16.06
N GLN A 366 -0.88 -27.42 -17.12
CA GLN A 366 -0.55 -28.85 -17.02
C GLN A 366 0.78 -29.11 -16.29
N ARG A 367 1.70 -28.13 -16.28
CA ARG A 367 2.99 -28.26 -15.60
C ARG A 367 2.90 -28.06 -14.09
N VAL A 368 1.93 -27.26 -13.63
CA VAL A 368 1.72 -26.92 -12.20
C VAL A 368 0.51 -27.62 -11.59
N VAL A 369 -0.37 -28.23 -12.41
CA VAL A 369 -1.55 -28.97 -11.94
C VAL A 369 -1.26 -30.04 -10.88
N PRO A 370 -0.10 -30.75 -10.86
CA PRO A 370 0.15 -31.75 -9.82
C PRO A 370 0.13 -31.17 -8.39
N HIS A 371 0.54 -29.92 -8.21
CA HIS A 371 0.49 -29.23 -6.91
C HIS A 371 -0.95 -29.07 -6.43
N PHE A 372 -1.84 -28.60 -7.31
CA PHE A 372 -3.24 -28.39 -6.97
C PHE A 372 -4.01 -29.70 -6.80
N VAL A 373 -3.61 -30.78 -7.48
CA VAL A 373 -4.13 -32.13 -7.20
C VAL A 373 -3.69 -32.61 -5.82
N LYS A 374 -2.45 -32.31 -5.40
CA LYS A 374 -1.96 -32.67 -4.07
C LYS A 374 -2.76 -32.01 -2.95
N LEU A 375 -3.15 -30.74 -3.11
CA LEU A 375 -4.04 -30.03 -2.16
C LEU A 375 -5.38 -30.75 -1.92
N LEU A 376 -5.89 -31.48 -2.92
CA LEU A 376 -7.17 -32.18 -2.84
C LEU A 376 -7.11 -33.53 -2.10
N GLN A 377 -5.95 -33.94 -1.61
CA GLN A 377 -5.83 -35.21 -0.89
C GLN A 377 -6.71 -35.19 0.36
N ALA A 378 -7.39 -36.32 0.63
CA ALA A 378 -8.32 -36.42 1.76
C ALA A 378 -7.62 -36.23 3.12
N THR A 379 -6.30 -36.43 3.17
CA THR A 379 -5.45 -36.26 4.35
C THR A 379 -5.05 -34.82 4.62
N ASN A 380 -5.13 -33.92 3.63
CA ASN A 380 -4.71 -32.53 3.79
C ASN A 380 -5.67 -31.74 4.67
N PRO A 381 -5.26 -30.57 5.19
CA PRO A 381 -6.14 -29.63 5.85
C PRO A 381 -7.35 -29.23 4.98
N TRP A 382 -8.40 -28.74 5.63
CA TRP A 382 -9.60 -28.33 4.90
C TRP A 382 -9.35 -27.10 4.01
N ALA A 383 -8.47 -26.20 4.43
CA ALA A 383 -8.08 -25.00 3.70
C ALA A 383 -7.38 -25.35 2.38
N ASP A 384 -6.43 -26.30 2.38
CA ASP A 384 -5.83 -26.84 1.16
C ASP A 384 -6.89 -27.35 0.18
N ARG A 385 -7.79 -28.21 0.66
CA ARG A 385 -8.83 -28.77 -0.19
C ARG A 385 -9.75 -27.69 -0.74
N GLN A 386 -10.06 -26.66 0.06
CA GLN A 386 -10.84 -25.51 -0.41
C GLN A 386 -10.11 -24.80 -1.56
N TRP A 387 -8.85 -24.42 -1.39
CA TRP A 387 -8.09 -23.71 -2.41
C TRP A 387 -7.83 -24.57 -3.65
N GLY A 388 -7.54 -25.86 -3.47
CA GLY A 388 -7.47 -26.83 -4.56
C GLY A 388 -8.78 -26.86 -5.36
N LEU A 389 -9.93 -26.90 -4.70
CA LEU A 389 -11.23 -26.84 -5.35
C LEU A 389 -11.46 -25.50 -6.07
N CYS A 390 -11.10 -24.36 -5.47
CA CYS A 390 -11.19 -23.04 -6.12
C CYS A 390 -10.44 -23.01 -7.46
N ILE A 391 -9.23 -23.58 -7.53
CA ILE A 391 -8.44 -23.66 -8.76
C ILE A 391 -9.17 -24.49 -9.84
N PHE A 392 -9.74 -25.63 -9.47
CA PHE A 392 -10.49 -26.46 -10.43
C PHE A 392 -11.85 -25.88 -10.79
N ASP A 393 -12.46 -25.08 -9.92
CA ASP A 393 -13.66 -24.30 -10.23
C ASP A 393 -13.34 -23.23 -11.27
N ASP A 394 -12.20 -22.56 -11.18
CA ASP A 394 -11.74 -21.62 -12.20
C ASP A 394 -11.47 -22.30 -13.54
N LEU A 395 -10.85 -23.48 -13.52
CA LEU A 395 -10.70 -24.32 -14.69
C LEU A 395 -12.10 -24.58 -15.31
N ILE A 396 -13.00 -25.26 -14.59
CA ILE A 396 -14.31 -25.70 -15.12
C ILE A 396 -15.21 -24.52 -15.50
N GLY A 397 -15.27 -23.49 -14.66
CA GLY A 397 -16.15 -22.33 -14.81
C GLY A 397 -15.87 -21.57 -16.10
N LYS A 398 -14.61 -21.51 -16.54
CA LYS A 398 -14.24 -20.85 -17.80
C LYS A 398 -14.46 -21.74 -19.03
N PHE A 399 -14.45 -23.08 -18.90
CA PHE A 399 -14.77 -24.00 -20.01
C PHE A 399 -16.28 -24.18 -20.23
N ARG A 400 -17.15 -23.96 -19.23
CA ARG A 400 -18.61 -24.05 -19.44
C ARG A 400 -19.20 -22.97 -20.35
N GLY A 401 -18.48 -21.86 -20.59
CA GLY A 401 -18.88 -20.84 -21.55
C GLY A 401 -18.67 -21.22 -23.03
N CYS A 402 -17.88 -22.27 -23.33
CA CYS A 402 -17.55 -22.69 -24.69
C CYS A 402 -18.43 -23.83 -25.23
N VAL A 403 -19.30 -24.44 -24.42
CA VAL A 403 -20.15 -25.58 -24.83
C VAL A 403 -21.52 -25.14 -25.38
N GLY A 404 -21.74 -23.83 -25.57
CA GLY A 404 -23.00 -23.26 -26.06
C GLY A 404 -22.92 -22.71 -27.47
N THR A 405 -22.67 -23.55 -28.48
CA THR A 405 -23.08 -23.39 -29.91
C THR A 405 -22.43 -24.50 -30.73
N GLY A 406 -22.96 -25.72 -30.63
CA GLY A 406 -22.37 -26.84 -31.37
C GLY A 406 -23.06 -28.17 -31.12
N PHE A 407 -24.39 -28.20 -31.17
CA PHE A 407 -25.17 -29.37 -31.58
C PHE A 407 -26.42 -28.90 -32.31
#